data_AF-A0A1C3ZA09-F1
#
_entry.id   AF-A0A1C3ZA09-F1
#
_cell.length_a   1.000
_cell.length_b   1.000
_cell.length_c   1.000
_cell.angle_alpha   90.00
_cell.angle_beta   90.00
_cell.angle_gamma   90.00
#
_symmetry.space_group_name_H-M   'P 1'
#
loop_
_entity.id
_entity.type
_entity.pdbx_description
1 polymer ?
#
loop_
_entity_poly.entity_id
_entity_poly.type
_entity_poly.pdbx_seq_one_letter_code
_entity_poly.pdbx_strand_id
1 'polypeptide(L)'
;MKVKNVSLTLVGNEQDIIETFVRTNMNYLDEMYIIFWNSIDNSKAIINRLINEELNIHVLNGVGEVFSTFQQEKIVTWGVRKIQKIFNTNFNLFVLDSDEFIVIESKFTENFINRENQVYRVPRREIIFDGYNYEHCNPLLREYIARKKLQSQKSIIFNLNPNFNVNFGIGQHYIRYNNERMSTEIEYTGIDKGIRIDHFPVRSPEQFISKNLIGWSEYLKAYSHIAEQKNPVGVHWKKAYNWIIENDYKITSSMLEEYLYHTHFRDENGILNNDSIYITNSVPFKNVKIKYGYLAKSFVSTLASAITLIEANKKKTNRSFSIMDSPQENLELVGNSKIFALDTIPIIRRDGNTVYISGAVKGVTTINSVVAKVPIELAPNRNTQFVSVSSKNGVSGWQLDPHGNLKIIFNSLPLKYNTWLPFNFTYII
;
A
#
# COMPACT_ATOMS: atom_id res chain seq x y z
N MET A 1 16.43 33.83 -3.90
CA MET A 1 16.41 32.76 -4.94
C MET A 1 15.00 32.23 -5.04
N LYS A 2 14.52 31.92 -6.23
CA LYS A 2 13.21 31.26 -6.42
C LYS A 2 13.28 29.86 -5.79
N VAL A 3 12.32 29.52 -4.95
CA VAL A 3 12.18 28.15 -4.38
C VAL A 3 11.81 27.21 -5.53
N LYS A 4 12.54 26.11 -5.70
CA LYS A 4 12.30 25.14 -6.77
C LYS A 4 11.09 24.26 -6.47
N ASN A 5 10.29 23.95 -7.47
CA ASN A 5 9.25 22.92 -7.44
C ASN A 5 9.84 21.59 -7.91
N VAL A 6 9.91 20.64 -6.99
CA VAL A 6 10.55 19.34 -7.20
C VAL A 6 9.52 18.24 -6.98
N SER A 7 9.50 17.25 -7.87
CA SER A 7 8.67 16.06 -7.67
C SER A 7 9.48 14.80 -7.38
N LEU A 8 8.87 13.88 -6.64
CA LEU A 8 9.28 12.49 -6.53
C LEU A 8 8.14 11.60 -7.02
N THR A 9 8.42 10.73 -7.99
CA THR A 9 7.45 9.81 -8.58
C THR A 9 7.92 8.37 -8.47
N LEU A 10 7.04 7.49 -7.99
CA LEU A 10 7.28 6.04 -8.00
C LEU A 10 6.56 5.45 -9.21
N VAL A 11 7.31 4.81 -10.12
CA VAL A 11 6.81 4.31 -11.40
C VAL A 11 6.83 2.78 -11.42
N GLY A 12 5.68 2.17 -11.70
CA GLY A 12 5.51 0.72 -11.83
C GLY A 12 4.60 0.34 -13.01
N ASN A 13 5.20 0.04 -14.16
CA ASN A 13 4.52 -0.35 -15.41
C ASN A 13 3.46 0.64 -15.92
N GLU A 14 3.91 1.81 -16.36
CA GLU A 14 3.08 2.97 -16.69
C GLU A 14 3.37 3.47 -18.11
N GLN A 15 3.84 2.60 -19.01
CA GLN A 15 4.25 2.95 -20.37
C GLN A 15 3.15 3.66 -21.19
N ASP A 16 1.88 3.47 -20.82
CA ASP A 16 0.72 4.04 -21.50
C ASP A 16 0.48 5.51 -21.15
N ILE A 17 0.96 5.97 -19.99
CA ILE A 17 0.71 7.33 -19.48
C ILE A 17 1.96 8.12 -19.15
N ILE A 18 3.10 7.46 -18.89
CA ILE A 18 4.27 8.09 -18.27
C ILE A 18 4.83 9.26 -19.09
N GLU A 19 4.79 9.21 -20.43
CA GLU A 19 5.18 10.36 -21.24
C GLU A 19 4.26 11.55 -21.03
N THR A 20 2.95 11.31 -21.06
CA THR A 20 1.98 12.37 -20.83
C THR A 20 2.10 12.94 -19.42
N PHE A 21 2.28 12.08 -18.40
CA PHE A 21 2.54 12.46 -17.02
C PHE A 21 3.72 13.43 -16.92
N VAL A 22 4.88 13.05 -17.47
CA VAL A 22 6.09 13.88 -17.43
C VAL A 22 5.85 15.22 -18.13
N ARG A 23 5.43 15.19 -19.40
CA ARG A 23 5.31 16.43 -20.20
C ARG A 23 4.28 17.38 -19.63
N THR A 24 3.24 16.86 -18.99
CA THR A 24 2.20 17.67 -18.36
C THR A 24 2.68 18.30 -17.07
N ASN A 25 3.20 17.48 -16.14
CA ASN A 25 3.58 17.95 -14.81
C ASN A 25 4.83 18.84 -14.85
N MET A 26 5.73 18.67 -15.82
CA MET A 26 6.90 19.54 -16.00
C MET A 26 6.54 21.00 -16.36
N ASN A 27 5.28 21.31 -16.71
CA ASN A 27 4.85 22.71 -16.83
C ASN A 27 4.77 23.43 -15.47
N TYR A 28 4.77 22.68 -14.37
CA TYR A 28 4.66 23.19 -12.99
C TYR A 28 5.90 22.90 -12.14
N LEU A 29 6.77 22.01 -12.62
CA LEU A 29 7.92 21.49 -11.89
C LEU A 29 9.21 21.98 -12.54
N ASP A 30 10.18 22.37 -11.71
CA ASP A 30 11.52 22.66 -12.16
C ASP A 30 12.33 21.36 -12.35
N GLU A 31 12.11 20.35 -11.49
CA GLU A 31 12.79 19.05 -11.55
C GLU A 31 11.87 17.88 -11.18
N MET A 32 12.10 16.72 -11.80
CA MET A 32 11.37 15.48 -11.53
C MET A 32 12.30 14.32 -11.20
N TYR A 33 12.18 13.76 -10.01
CA TYR A 33 12.89 12.56 -9.59
C TYR A 33 12.01 11.34 -9.73
N ILE A 34 12.55 10.27 -10.32
CA ILE A 34 11.83 9.03 -10.62
C ILE A 34 12.51 7.86 -9.92
N ILE A 35 11.72 7.06 -9.22
CA ILE A 35 12.10 5.73 -8.76
C ILE A 35 11.32 4.70 -9.57
N PHE A 36 12.00 3.76 -10.21
CA PHE A 36 11.34 2.62 -10.82
C PHE A 36 11.24 1.47 -9.82
N TRP A 37 10.02 0.95 -9.61
CA TRP A 37 9.80 -0.27 -8.83
C TRP A 37 9.32 -1.40 -9.73
N ASN A 38 10.15 -2.43 -9.89
CA ASN A 38 9.84 -3.64 -10.67
C ASN A 38 9.16 -3.38 -12.04
N SER A 39 9.48 -2.24 -12.66
CA SER A 39 8.98 -1.88 -13.99
C SER A 39 9.69 -2.73 -15.05
N ILE A 40 8.88 -3.52 -15.75
CA ILE A 40 9.26 -4.52 -16.78
C ILE A 40 8.73 -4.14 -18.17
N ASP A 41 7.89 -3.12 -18.24
CA ASP A 41 7.38 -2.55 -19.49
C ASP A 41 8.34 -1.46 -20.05
N ASN A 42 7.89 -0.72 -21.06
CA ASN A 42 8.72 0.29 -21.70
C ASN A 42 8.78 1.64 -20.95
N SER A 43 8.29 1.74 -19.70
CA SER A 43 8.33 2.99 -18.93
C SER A 43 9.74 3.56 -18.80
N LYS A 44 10.74 2.71 -18.49
CA LYS A 44 12.15 3.10 -18.41
C LYS A 44 12.70 3.63 -19.73
N ALA A 45 12.35 2.96 -20.84
CA ALA A 45 12.79 3.37 -22.16
C ALA A 45 12.20 4.72 -22.56
N ILE A 46 10.93 4.98 -22.22
CA ILE A 46 10.27 6.26 -22.45
C ILE A 46 10.95 7.36 -21.62
N ILE A 47 11.17 7.16 -20.32
CA ILE A 47 11.86 8.13 -19.45
C ILE A 47 13.28 8.45 -19.95
N ASN A 48 14.07 7.44 -20.34
CA ASN A 48 15.41 7.68 -20.85
C ASN A 48 15.41 8.54 -22.12
N ARG A 49 14.41 8.37 -22.99
CA ARG A 49 14.26 9.23 -24.17
C ARG A 49 13.84 10.65 -23.81
N LEU A 50 12.98 10.81 -22.81
CA LEU A 50 12.61 12.13 -22.27
C LEU A 50 13.80 12.85 -21.62
N ILE A 51 14.69 12.13 -20.93
CA ILE A 51 15.97 12.66 -20.42
C ILE A 51 16.85 13.10 -21.59
N ASN A 52 16.92 12.33 -22.68
CA ASN A 52 17.67 12.71 -23.89
C ASN A 52 17.05 13.90 -24.65
N GLU A 53 15.80 14.28 -24.35
CA GLU A 53 15.22 15.56 -24.79
C GLU A 53 15.59 16.74 -23.87
N GLU A 54 16.53 16.54 -22.94
CA GLU A 54 17.00 17.54 -21.97
C GLU A 54 15.91 18.00 -20.98
N LEU A 55 14.85 17.21 -20.80
CA LEU A 55 13.91 17.43 -19.70
C LEU A 55 14.62 17.15 -18.37
N ASN A 56 14.41 18.02 -17.38
CA ASN A 56 15.08 17.97 -16.08
C ASN A 56 14.53 16.84 -15.18
N ILE A 57 14.83 15.61 -15.59
CA ILE A 57 14.36 14.36 -15.01
C ILE A 57 15.57 13.57 -14.50
N HIS A 58 15.46 13.05 -13.29
CA HIS A 58 16.55 12.34 -12.61
C HIS A 58 16.06 10.99 -12.12
N VAL A 59 16.78 9.91 -12.46
CA VAL A 59 16.45 8.57 -11.96
C VAL A 59 17.23 8.29 -10.68
N LEU A 60 16.51 7.99 -9.59
CA LEU A 60 17.10 7.58 -8.32
C LEU A 60 17.34 6.07 -8.32
N ASN A 61 18.61 5.68 -8.39
CA ASN A 61 19.05 4.29 -8.40
C ASN A 61 19.33 3.73 -7.00
N GLY A 62 19.39 2.39 -6.88
CA GLY A 62 19.74 1.68 -5.64
C GLY A 62 18.56 1.31 -4.74
N VAL A 63 17.32 1.61 -5.13
CA VAL A 63 16.12 1.26 -4.33
C VAL A 63 16.01 -0.25 -4.09
N GLY A 64 16.32 -1.09 -5.08
CA GLY A 64 16.25 -2.54 -5.00
C GLY A 64 17.37 -3.19 -4.17
N GLU A 65 18.43 -2.44 -3.86
CA GLU A 65 19.48 -2.87 -2.92
C GLU A 65 19.03 -2.68 -1.47
N VAL A 66 18.13 -1.72 -1.23
CA VAL A 66 17.63 -1.36 0.10
C VAL A 66 16.33 -2.10 0.43
N PHE A 67 15.45 -2.30 -0.56
CA PHE A 67 14.15 -2.91 -0.37
C PHE A 67 13.98 -4.11 -1.29
N SER A 68 13.68 -5.27 -0.70
CA SER A 68 13.37 -6.52 -1.42
C SER A 68 11.88 -6.69 -1.72
N THR A 69 11.01 -5.93 -1.05
CA THR A 69 9.55 -5.98 -1.19
C THR A 69 8.94 -4.60 -1.31
N PHE A 70 7.73 -4.52 -1.88
CA PHE A 70 7.06 -3.26 -2.14
C PHE A 70 6.51 -2.66 -0.85
N GLN A 71 7.25 -1.69 -0.30
CA GLN A 71 6.88 -0.92 0.88
C GLN A 71 6.83 0.57 0.49
N GLN A 72 5.75 0.96 -0.20
CA GLN A 72 5.62 2.25 -0.89
C GLN A 72 6.04 3.44 0.00
N GLU A 73 5.55 3.49 1.23
CA GLU A 73 5.82 4.58 2.17
C GLU A 73 7.30 4.69 2.54
N LYS A 74 8.00 3.56 2.67
CA LYS A 74 9.43 3.52 2.97
C LYS A 74 10.27 3.88 1.76
N ILE A 75 9.89 3.39 0.58
CA ILE A 75 10.55 3.70 -0.70
C ILE A 75 10.47 5.20 -0.99
N VAL A 76 9.27 5.78 -0.87
CA VAL A 76 9.05 7.22 -1.03
C VAL A 76 9.89 8.01 -0.03
N THR A 77 9.84 7.63 1.26
CA THR A 77 10.62 8.30 2.31
C THR A 77 12.13 8.23 2.01
N TRP A 78 12.63 7.08 1.56
CA TRP A 78 14.02 6.92 1.12
C TRP A 78 14.36 7.85 -0.05
N GLY A 79 13.48 7.95 -1.04
CA GLY A 79 13.64 8.84 -2.20
C GLY A 79 13.72 10.31 -1.80
N VAL A 80 12.82 10.76 -0.93
CA VAL A 80 12.81 12.14 -0.42
C VAL A 80 14.13 12.45 0.31
N ARG A 81 14.62 11.52 1.13
CA ARG A 81 15.92 11.68 1.82
C ARG A 81 17.10 11.76 0.85
N LYS A 82 17.03 11.09 -0.31
CA LYS A 82 18.04 11.22 -1.36
C LYS A 82 17.99 12.60 -2.00
N ILE A 83 16.79 13.10 -2.33
CA ILE A 83 16.60 14.45 -2.88
C ILE A 83 17.08 15.51 -1.89
N GLN A 84 16.72 15.40 -0.62
CA GLN A 84 17.18 16.32 0.43
C GLN A 84 18.70 16.43 0.50
N LYS A 85 19.45 15.36 0.23
CA LYS A 85 20.93 15.41 0.18
C LYS A 85 21.49 16.08 -1.07
N ILE A 86 20.70 16.18 -2.14
CA ILE A 86 21.08 16.85 -3.39
C ILE A 86 20.88 18.37 -3.28
N PHE A 87 19.85 18.80 -2.53
CA PHE A 87 19.51 20.21 -2.39
C PHE A 87 20.16 20.83 -1.15
N ASN A 88 20.82 21.98 -1.34
CA ASN A 88 21.41 22.77 -0.25
C ASN A 88 20.50 23.91 0.24
N THR A 89 19.33 24.07 -0.38
CA THR A 89 18.33 25.10 -0.06
C THR A 89 16.95 24.48 -0.01
N ASN A 90 16.00 25.18 0.61
CA ASN A 90 14.63 24.71 0.68
C ASN A 90 13.98 24.62 -0.72
N PHE A 91 13.04 23.70 -0.87
CA PHE A 91 12.31 23.44 -2.11
C PHE A 91 10.87 23.00 -1.82
N ASN A 92 9.96 23.15 -2.80
CA ASN A 92 8.62 22.61 -2.72
C ASN A 92 8.63 21.16 -3.24
N LEU A 93 8.11 20.22 -2.45
CA LEU A 93 8.10 18.79 -2.75
C LEU A 93 6.68 18.32 -3.09
N PHE A 94 6.55 17.80 -4.31
CA PHE A 94 5.37 17.12 -4.83
C PHE A 94 5.65 15.61 -4.89
N VAL A 95 4.97 14.81 -4.06
CA VAL A 95 5.05 13.35 -4.22
C VAL A 95 3.83 12.89 -5.01
N LEU A 96 4.07 12.36 -6.20
CA LEU A 96 3.05 11.99 -7.16
C LEU A 96 3.14 10.50 -7.49
N ASP A 97 1.99 9.86 -7.64
CA ASP A 97 1.94 8.59 -8.36
C ASP A 97 1.98 8.87 -9.88
N SER A 98 2.44 7.91 -10.68
CA SER A 98 2.66 8.04 -12.14
C SER A 98 1.40 8.30 -12.96
N ASP A 99 0.24 8.24 -12.33
CA ASP A 99 -1.09 8.51 -12.89
C ASP A 99 -1.78 9.73 -12.25
N GLU A 100 -1.01 10.59 -11.57
CA GLU A 100 -1.47 11.81 -10.90
C GLU A 100 -0.95 13.08 -11.60
N PHE A 101 -1.87 14.00 -11.92
CA PHE A 101 -1.57 15.23 -12.63
C PHE A 101 -1.85 16.45 -11.78
N ILE A 102 -0.87 17.33 -11.68
CA ILE A 102 -1.02 18.63 -11.05
C ILE A 102 -1.95 19.47 -11.92
N VAL A 103 -2.99 20.02 -11.30
CA VAL A 103 -3.83 21.05 -11.90
C VAL A 103 -3.76 22.29 -11.04
N ILE A 104 -3.31 23.38 -11.67
CA ILE A 104 -3.26 24.70 -11.06
C ILE A 104 -4.24 25.61 -11.81
N GLU A 105 -5.28 26.05 -11.12
CA GLU A 105 -6.21 27.10 -11.56
C GLU A 105 -5.57 28.48 -11.34
N SER A 106 -5.98 29.46 -12.14
CA SER A 106 -5.37 30.81 -12.25
C SER A 106 -5.22 31.62 -10.97
N LYS A 107 -5.79 31.16 -9.84
CA LYS A 107 -5.68 31.77 -8.52
C LYS A 107 -4.47 31.31 -7.69
N PHE A 108 -3.55 30.55 -8.26
CA PHE A 108 -2.30 30.20 -7.59
C PHE A 108 -1.41 31.44 -7.42
N THR A 109 -1.59 32.13 -6.30
CA THR A 109 -0.75 33.26 -5.90
C THR A 109 0.57 32.74 -5.35
N GLU A 110 1.71 33.31 -5.75
CA GLU A 110 3.06 32.98 -5.24
C GLU A 110 3.24 33.10 -3.70
N ASN A 111 2.19 33.49 -2.96
CA ASN A 111 2.13 33.65 -1.51
C ASN A 111 2.19 32.36 -0.68
N PHE A 112 2.45 31.18 -1.27
CA PHE A 112 2.57 29.89 -0.56
C PHE A 112 3.81 29.77 0.33
N ILE A 113 4.71 30.76 0.29
CA ILE A 113 6.10 30.63 0.74
C ILE A 113 6.37 31.55 1.94
N ASN A 114 5.64 31.37 3.04
CA ASN A 114 5.91 32.16 4.26
C ASN A 114 6.47 31.33 5.42
N ARG A 115 6.35 29.99 5.39
CA ARG A 115 6.83 29.12 6.47
C ARG A 115 7.56 27.90 5.92
N GLU A 116 8.60 27.47 6.64
CA GLU A 116 9.39 26.29 6.32
C GLU A 116 8.62 25.00 6.67
N ASN A 117 8.80 23.95 5.86
CA ASN A 117 8.23 22.60 6.09
C ASN A 117 6.69 22.56 6.16
N GLN A 118 6.00 23.47 5.48
CA GLN A 118 4.54 23.55 5.54
C GLN A 118 3.91 22.41 4.73
N VAL A 119 3.07 21.61 5.37
CA VAL A 119 2.34 20.51 4.72
C VAL A 119 0.93 20.94 4.32
N TYR A 120 0.60 20.78 3.04
CA TYR A 120 -0.73 21.04 2.49
C TYR A 120 -1.41 19.75 2.06
N ARG A 121 -2.72 19.67 2.31
CA ARG A 121 -3.56 18.58 1.83
C ARG A 121 -4.25 19.00 0.54
N VAL A 122 -3.77 18.46 -0.57
CA VAL A 122 -4.31 18.75 -1.89
C VAL A 122 -5.38 17.72 -2.25
N PRO A 123 -6.57 18.19 -2.65
CA PRO A 123 -7.67 17.30 -3.00
C PRO A 123 -7.38 16.59 -4.31
N ARG A 124 -7.81 15.33 -4.37
CA ARG A 124 -7.64 14.47 -5.52
C ARG A 124 -8.99 14.26 -6.21
N ARG A 125 -9.07 14.51 -7.51
CA ARG A 125 -10.23 14.22 -8.35
C ARG A 125 -9.97 12.93 -9.11
N GLU A 126 -10.86 11.96 -8.97
CA GLU A 126 -10.77 10.72 -9.73
C GLU A 126 -11.39 10.92 -11.11
N ILE A 127 -10.58 10.60 -12.12
CA ILE A 127 -10.95 10.60 -13.53
C ILE A 127 -11.08 9.13 -13.95
N ILE A 128 -12.31 8.71 -14.24
CA ILE A 128 -12.68 7.32 -14.41
C ILE A 128 -12.85 7.02 -15.89
N PHE A 129 -12.22 5.92 -16.30
CA PHE A 129 -12.34 5.35 -17.65
C PHE A 129 -13.81 5.07 -17.99
N ASP A 130 -14.27 5.56 -19.13
CA ASP A 130 -15.68 5.55 -19.53
C ASP A 130 -16.05 4.42 -20.50
N GLY A 131 -15.09 3.60 -20.94
CA GLY A 131 -15.35 2.50 -21.87
C GLY A 131 -15.13 2.82 -23.34
N TYR A 132 -15.02 4.10 -23.72
CA TYR A 132 -15.09 4.56 -25.12
C TYR A 132 -13.78 5.22 -25.61
N ASN A 133 -13.56 5.21 -26.94
CA ASN A 133 -12.44 5.88 -27.64
C ASN A 133 -11.00 5.43 -27.27
N TYR A 134 -10.64 4.20 -27.62
CA TYR A 134 -9.27 3.67 -27.48
C TYR A 134 -8.27 4.16 -28.54
N GLU A 135 -8.72 4.83 -29.58
CA GLU A 135 -7.88 5.13 -30.76
C GLU A 135 -6.75 6.13 -30.48
N HIS A 136 -6.81 6.86 -29.36
CA HIS A 136 -5.77 7.80 -28.98
C HIS A 136 -4.68 7.14 -28.12
N CYS A 137 -3.43 7.28 -28.57
CA CYS A 137 -2.23 6.89 -27.81
C CYS A 137 -2.02 7.75 -26.55
N ASN A 138 -2.65 8.92 -26.45
CA ASN A 138 -2.65 9.74 -25.24
C ASN A 138 -3.91 9.46 -24.43
N PRO A 139 -3.83 8.83 -23.25
CA PRO A 139 -5.00 8.58 -22.42
C PRO A 139 -5.74 9.87 -22.11
N LEU A 140 -5.06 11.00 -21.86
CA LEU A 140 -5.70 12.28 -21.50
C LEU A 140 -6.58 12.93 -22.58
N LEU A 141 -6.52 12.41 -23.82
CA LEU A 141 -7.37 12.89 -24.92
C LEU A 141 -8.67 12.09 -25.07
N ARG A 142 -8.87 11.06 -24.23
CA ARG A 142 -10.10 10.27 -24.20
C ARG A 142 -11.19 11.00 -23.43
N GLU A 143 -12.43 10.58 -23.64
CA GLU A 143 -13.53 10.99 -22.79
C GLU A 143 -13.42 10.27 -21.44
N TYR A 144 -13.84 10.96 -20.38
CA TYR A 144 -13.75 10.44 -19.03
C TYR A 144 -14.92 10.93 -18.19
N ILE A 145 -15.31 10.11 -17.22
CA ILE A 145 -16.25 10.49 -16.18
C ILE A 145 -15.45 11.01 -14.99
N ALA A 146 -15.65 12.28 -14.64
CA ALA A 146 -15.08 12.84 -13.42
C ALA A 146 -16.06 12.75 -12.27
N ARG A 147 -15.56 12.36 -11.09
CA ARG A 147 -16.32 12.51 -9.85
C ARG A 147 -16.35 13.97 -9.42
N LYS A 148 -17.53 14.48 -9.05
CA LYS A 148 -17.71 15.80 -8.43
C LYS A 148 -17.11 15.84 -7.02
N LYS A 149 -17.24 14.75 -6.25
CA LYS A 149 -16.73 14.66 -4.88
C LYS A 149 -15.24 14.33 -4.89
N LEU A 150 -14.44 15.27 -4.39
CA LEU A 150 -13.01 15.12 -4.20
C LEU A 150 -12.72 14.02 -3.17
N GLN A 151 -11.70 13.22 -3.45
CA GLN A 151 -11.32 12.01 -2.73
C GLN A 151 -10.16 12.27 -1.77
N SER A 152 -9.62 11.18 -1.20
CA SER A 152 -8.49 11.19 -0.27
C SER A 152 -7.40 12.18 -0.70
N GLN A 153 -7.03 13.06 0.23
CA GLN A 153 -6.10 14.15 -0.02
C GLN A 153 -4.66 13.62 -0.09
N LYS A 154 -3.82 14.22 -0.94
CA LYS A 154 -2.37 13.98 -0.99
C LYS A 154 -1.64 15.07 -0.21
N SER A 155 -0.50 14.72 0.38
CA SER A 155 0.33 15.67 1.12
C SER A 155 1.40 16.28 0.20
N ILE A 156 1.42 17.60 0.09
CA ILE A 156 2.48 18.38 -0.58
C ILE A 156 3.23 19.17 0.49
N ILE A 157 4.56 19.26 0.39
CA ILE A 157 5.36 20.05 1.35
C ILE A 157 5.91 21.27 0.65
N PHE A 158 5.59 22.45 1.14
CA PHE A 158 6.17 23.70 0.66
C PHE A 158 7.36 24.10 1.52
N ASN A 159 8.37 24.65 0.87
CA ASN A 159 9.59 25.15 1.52
C ASN A 159 10.22 24.10 2.46
N LEU A 160 10.31 22.84 1.99
CA LEU A 160 10.93 21.73 2.71
C LEU A 160 12.42 22.00 2.90
N ASN A 161 12.85 21.98 4.15
CA ASN A 161 14.26 22.07 4.52
C ASN A 161 14.97 20.74 4.23
N PRO A 162 16.15 20.77 3.59
CA PRO A 162 16.98 19.58 3.38
C PRO A 162 17.25 18.74 4.65
N ASN A 163 17.30 19.36 5.82
CA ASN A 163 17.57 18.68 7.09
C ASN A 163 16.30 18.20 7.81
N PHE A 164 15.11 18.47 7.27
CA PHE A 164 13.85 18.10 7.92
C PHE A 164 13.59 16.60 7.85
N ASN A 165 13.44 15.93 8.99
CA ASN A 165 13.23 14.48 9.04
C ASN A 165 11.76 14.11 8.79
N VAL A 166 11.42 13.95 7.51
CA VAL A 166 10.06 13.61 7.06
C VAL A 166 9.89 12.11 6.82
N ASN A 167 8.73 11.56 7.21
CA ASN A 167 8.30 10.21 6.81
C ASN A 167 6.89 10.26 6.23
N PHE A 168 6.64 9.51 5.17
CA PHE A 168 5.34 9.48 4.49
C PHE A 168 4.45 8.35 5.02
N GLY A 169 3.14 8.60 5.03
CA GLY A 169 2.12 7.58 5.22
C GLY A 169 1.79 6.82 3.94
N ILE A 170 1.01 5.75 4.07
CA ILE A 170 0.50 4.96 2.94
C ILE A 170 -0.31 5.86 1.99
N GLY A 171 -0.07 5.71 0.68
CA GLY A 171 -0.69 6.55 -0.36
C GLY A 171 -0.38 8.05 -0.24
N GLN A 172 0.67 8.40 0.50
CA GLN A 172 1.09 9.78 0.79
C GLN A 172 -0.04 10.68 1.37
N HIS A 173 -1.03 10.09 2.04
CA HIS A 173 -2.18 10.81 2.61
C HIS A 173 -1.89 11.63 3.86
N TYR A 174 -0.74 11.38 4.50
CA TYR A 174 -0.28 12.12 5.66
C TYR A 174 1.24 12.05 5.77
N ILE A 175 1.80 12.97 6.55
CA ILE A 175 3.22 13.05 6.87
C ILE A 175 3.42 12.86 8.38
N ARG A 176 4.52 12.20 8.76
CA ARG A 176 4.96 12.02 10.13
C ARG A 176 6.31 12.70 10.37
N TYR A 177 6.42 13.37 11.51
CA TYR A 177 7.65 13.95 12.04
C TYR A 177 7.90 13.35 13.43
N ASN A 178 9.12 12.86 13.71
CA ASN A 178 9.45 12.16 14.96
C ASN A 178 8.45 11.05 15.36
N ASN A 179 7.97 10.29 14.37
CA ASN A 179 6.92 9.26 14.49
C ASN A 179 5.52 9.75 14.88
N GLU A 180 5.35 11.03 15.17
CA GLU A 180 4.06 11.66 15.36
C GLU A 180 3.48 12.09 14.02
N ARG A 181 2.17 11.89 13.83
CA ARG A 181 1.49 12.44 12.66
C ARG A 181 1.52 13.95 12.79
N MET A 182 2.12 14.64 11.83
CA MET A 182 2.13 16.10 11.86
C MET A 182 0.68 16.59 11.83
N SER A 183 0.33 17.47 12.77
CA SER A 183 -0.86 18.29 12.65
C SER A 183 -0.69 19.12 11.39
N THR A 184 -1.37 18.68 10.32
CA THR A 184 -1.58 19.53 9.16
C THR A 184 -2.37 20.72 9.69
N GLU A 185 -1.81 21.93 9.75
CA GLU A 185 -2.61 23.13 9.99
C GLU A 185 -3.78 23.07 8.98
N ILE A 186 -4.96 22.78 9.52
CA ILE A 186 -6.21 22.68 8.78
C ILE A 186 -6.63 24.13 8.56
N GLU A 187 -6.63 24.60 7.32
CA GLU A 187 -7.60 25.60 6.84
C GLU A 187 -7.50 25.94 5.34
N TYR A 188 -6.62 25.31 4.57
CA TYR A 188 -6.61 25.53 3.11
C TYR A 188 -6.74 24.20 2.41
N THR A 189 -7.96 23.88 2.00
CA THR A 189 -8.11 22.86 0.98
C THR A 189 -7.37 23.37 -0.25
N GLY A 190 -6.60 22.53 -0.95
CA GLY A 190 -5.97 22.95 -2.20
C GLY A 190 -6.95 23.61 -3.18
N ILE A 191 -8.25 23.29 -3.11
CA ILE A 191 -9.33 23.95 -3.88
C ILE A 191 -9.36 25.46 -3.65
N ASP A 192 -9.32 25.91 -2.39
CA ASP A 192 -9.38 27.34 -2.04
C ASP A 192 -8.16 28.11 -2.59
N LYS A 193 -7.14 27.35 -3.02
CA LYS A 193 -5.87 27.82 -3.54
C LYS A 193 -5.65 27.49 -5.01
N GLY A 194 -6.67 26.94 -5.68
CA GLY A 194 -6.62 26.56 -7.08
C GLY A 194 -5.73 25.36 -7.40
N ILE A 195 -5.28 24.57 -6.41
CA ILE A 195 -4.49 23.36 -6.65
C ILE A 195 -5.34 22.11 -6.43
N ARG A 196 -5.36 21.22 -7.41
CA ARG A 196 -5.83 19.84 -7.22
C ARG A 196 -4.90 18.86 -7.92
N ILE A 197 -5.11 17.58 -7.62
CA ILE A 197 -4.53 16.48 -8.37
C ILE A 197 -5.65 15.76 -9.13
N ASP A 198 -5.54 15.65 -10.44
CA ASP A 198 -6.39 14.76 -11.23
C ASP A 198 -5.71 13.39 -11.32
N HIS A 199 -6.40 12.33 -10.90
CA HIS A 199 -5.87 10.96 -10.84
C HIS A 199 -6.57 10.06 -11.85
N PHE A 200 -5.78 9.32 -12.63
CA PHE A 200 -6.22 8.43 -13.71
C PHE A 200 -5.92 6.97 -13.36
N PRO A 201 -6.60 6.40 -12.33
CA PRO A 201 -6.25 5.10 -11.76
C PRO A 201 -6.39 3.95 -12.75
N VAL A 202 -7.35 4.09 -13.67
CA VAL A 202 -7.78 3.09 -14.63
C VAL A 202 -7.93 3.75 -15.99
N ARG A 203 -7.33 3.16 -17.03
CA ARG A 203 -7.22 3.78 -18.37
C ARG A 203 -7.49 2.82 -19.51
N SER A 204 -7.37 1.53 -19.26
CA SER A 204 -7.77 0.46 -20.18
C SER A 204 -7.89 -0.88 -19.42
N PRO A 205 -8.57 -1.90 -19.97
CA PRO A 205 -8.58 -3.26 -19.43
C PRO A 205 -7.19 -3.83 -19.25
N GLU A 206 -6.31 -3.57 -20.20
CA GLU A 206 -4.94 -4.07 -20.22
C GLU A 206 -4.12 -3.52 -19.05
N GLN A 207 -4.19 -2.20 -18.86
CA GLN A 207 -3.56 -1.50 -17.76
C GLN A 207 -4.18 -1.92 -16.42
N PHE A 208 -5.51 -2.02 -16.34
CA PHE A 208 -6.23 -2.47 -15.14
C PHE A 208 -5.79 -3.86 -14.70
N ILE A 209 -5.73 -4.82 -15.63
CA ILE A 209 -5.30 -6.19 -15.33
C ILE A 209 -3.85 -6.18 -14.85
N SER A 210 -2.93 -5.54 -15.60
CA SER A 210 -1.50 -5.54 -15.24
C SER A 210 -1.26 -4.90 -13.86
N LYS A 211 -1.85 -3.72 -13.60
CA LYS A 211 -1.73 -2.98 -12.34
C LYS A 211 -2.21 -3.81 -11.15
N ASN A 212 -3.37 -4.44 -11.25
CA ASN A 212 -3.95 -5.20 -10.13
C ASN A 212 -3.28 -6.56 -9.92
N LEU A 213 -2.87 -7.26 -10.99
CA LEU A 213 -2.14 -8.53 -10.84
C LEU A 213 -0.78 -8.32 -10.19
N ILE A 214 -0.01 -7.34 -10.68
CA ILE A 214 1.34 -7.06 -10.16
C ILE A 214 1.24 -6.40 -8.79
N GLY A 215 0.41 -5.36 -8.65
CA GLY A 215 0.24 -4.63 -7.40
C GLY A 215 -0.17 -5.54 -6.26
N TRP A 216 -1.21 -6.36 -6.44
CA TRP A 216 -1.63 -7.31 -5.39
C TRP A 216 -0.57 -8.37 -5.10
N SER A 217 0.08 -8.92 -6.13
CA SER A 217 1.14 -9.92 -5.93
C SER A 217 2.34 -9.37 -5.16
N GLU A 218 2.78 -8.15 -5.46
CA GLU A 218 3.86 -7.46 -4.73
C GLU A 218 3.44 -7.15 -3.29
N TYR A 219 2.18 -6.76 -3.10
CA TYR A 219 1.64 -6.47 -1.78
C TYR A 219 1.55 -7.72 -0.91
N LEU A 220 1.16 -8.87 -1.48
CA LEU A 220 1.18 -10.17 -0.80
C LEU A 220 2.60 -10.63 -0.43
N LYS A 221 3.61 -10.31 -1.23
CA LYS A 221 5.02 -10.60 -0.86
C LYS A 221 5.49 -9.76 0.31
N ALA A 222 5.11 -8.49 0.34
CA ALA A 222 5.46 -7.57 1.42
C ALA A 222 4.68 -7.87 2.71
N TYR A 223 3.44 -8.35 2.56
CA TYR A 223 2.51 -8.61 3.64
C TYR A 223 1.75 -9.91 3.34
N SER A 224 2.32 -11.07 3.63
CA SER A 224 1.64 -12.34 3.34
C SER A 224 0.36 -12.52 4.19
N HIS A 225 0.39 -12.03 5.42
CA HIS A 225 -0.70 -12.14 6.40
C HIS A 225 -2.01 -11.41 6.04
N ILE A 226 -2.00 -10.49 5.06
CA ILE A 226 -3.21 -9.77 4.64
C ILE A 226 -4.02 -10.54 3.58
N ALA A 227 -3.49 -11.64 3.04
CA ALA A 227 -4.17 -12.46 2.05
C ALA A 227 -5.56 -12.91 2.53
N GLU A 228 -5.66 -13.29 3.81
CA GLU A 228 -6.87 -13.86 4.42
C GLU A 228 -7.74 -12.81 5.11
N GLN A 229 -7.23 -11.59 5.29
CA GLN A 229 -8.00 -10.52 5.92
C GLN A 229 -9.20 -10.12 5.06
N LYS A 230 -10.33 -9.86 5.73
CA LYS A 230 -11.58 -9.43 5.07
C LYS A 230 -11.44 -8.02 4.49
N ASN A 231 -10.78 -7.11 5.23
CA ASN A 231 -10.60 -5.70 4.87
C ASN A 231 -9.13 -5.27 5.04
N PRO A 232 -8.20 -5.81 4.24
CA PRO A 232 -6.81 -5.40 4.33
C PRO A 232 -6.62 -3.96 3.83
N VAL A 233 -5.51 -3.34 4.23
CA VAL A 233 -5.00 -2.19 3.47
C VAL A 233 -4.82 -2.64 2.01
N GLY A 234 -5.19 -1.81 1.03
CA GLY A 234 -5.20 -2.23 -0.38
C GLY A 234 -6.35 -3.18 -0.77
N VAL A 235 -7.45 -3.22 -0.01
CA VAL A 235 -8.65 -4.04 -0.32
C VAL A 235 -9.16 -3.88 -1.75
N HIS A 236 -8.98 -2.70 -2.37
CA HIS A 236 -9.36 -2.46 -3.75
C HIS A 236 -8.54 -3.31 -4.74
N TRP A 237 -7.23 -3.46 -4.53
CA TRP A 237 -6.38 -4.36 -5.32
C TRP A 237 -6.78 -5.82 -5.15
N LYS A 238 -7.10 -6.25 -3.93
CA LYS A 238 -7.59 -7.62 -3.68
C LYS A 238 -8.89 -7.92 -4.44
N LYS A 239 -9.87 -7.02 -4.36
CA LYS A 239 -11.17 -7.17 -5.05
C LYS A 239 -11.00 -7.21 -6.57
N ALA A 240 -10.20 -6.29 -7.12
CA ALA A 240 -9.92 -6.26 -8.54
C ALA A 240 -9.15 -7.50 -9.00
N TYR A 241 -8.13 -7.93 -8.24
CA TYR A 241 -7.39 -9.17 -8.50
C TYR A 241 -8.32 -10.38 -8.59
N ASN A 242 -9.16 -10.60 -7.57
CA ASN A 242 -10.09 -11.74 -7.57
C ASN A 242 -11.05 -11.70 -8.75
N TRP A 243 -11.63 -10.54 -9.04
CA TRP A 243 -12.53 -10.36 -10.17
C TRP A 243 -11.85 -10.65 -11.52
N ILE A 244 -10.59 -10.25 -11.69
CA ILE A 244 -9.79 -10.57 -12.89
C ILE A 244 -9.61 -12.10 -13.04
N ILE A 245 -9.29 -12.80 -11.94
CA ILE A 245 -9.10 -14.25 -11.95
C ILE A 245 -10.42 -14.98 -12.24
N GLU A 246 -11.52 -14.57 -11.61
CA GLU A 246 -12.87 -15.13 -11.83
C GLU A 246 -13.32 -15.00 -13.29
N ASN A 247 -12.85 -13.97 -13.99
CA ASN A 247 -13.13 -13.73 -15.41
C ASN A 247 -12.03 -14.25 -16.36
N ASP A 248 -11.12 -15.11 -15.88
CA ASP A 248 -10.07 -15.74 -16.70
C ASP A 248 -9.25 -14.71 -17.50
N TYR A 249 -8.95 -13.56 -16.88
CA TYR A 249 -8.20 -12.45 -17.48
C TYR A 249 -8.87 -11.81 -18.72
N LYS A 250 -10.09 -12.21 -19.09
CA LYS A 250 -10.83 -11.74 -20.26
C LYS A 250 -11.72 -10.56 -19.89
N ILE A 251 -11.10 -9.43 -19.56
CA ILE A 251 -11.82 -8.19 -19.25
C ILE A 251 -11.96 -7.36 -20.51
N THR A 252 -13.20 -7.12 -20.92
CA THR A 252 -13.51 -6.18 -22.02
C THR A 252 -13.72 -4.76 -21.47
N SER A 253 -13.73 -3.78 -22.36
CA SER A 253 -14.02 -2.38 -22.05
C SER A 253 -15.36 -2.21 -21.33
N SER A 254 -16.40 -2.88 -21.82
CA SER A 254 -17.75 -2.83 -21.25
C SER A 254 -17.81 -3.49 -19.87
N MET A 255 -17.15 -4.64 -19.68
CA MET A 255 -17.06 -5.28 -18.36
C MET A 255 -16.34 -4.39 -17.35
N LEU A 256 -15.25 -3.73 -17.78
CA LEU A 256 -14.50 -2.82 -16.92
C LEU A 256 -15.33 -1.58 -16.56
N GLU A 257 -16.01 -0.98 -17.54
CA GLU A 257 -16.91 0.15 -17.30
C GLU A 257 -17.96 -0.21 -16.24
N GLU A 258 -18.65 -1.35 -16.39
CA GLU A 258 -19.64 -1.83 -15.42
C GLU A 258 -19.02 -2.06 -14.03
N TYR A 259 -17.85 -2.70 -13.97
CA TYR A 259 -17.12 -2.91 -12.71
C TYR A 259 -16.79 -1.58 -12.03
N LEU A 260 -16.25 -0.60 -12.76
CA LEU A 260 -15.93 0.72 -12.23
C LEU A 260 -17.19 1.46 -11.80
N TYR A 261 -18.26 1.35 -12.60
CA TYR A 261 -19.57 1.91 -12.30
C TYR A 261 -20.09 1.43 -10.94
N HIS A 262 -19.98 0.14 -10.66
CA HIS A 262 -20.41 -0.44 -9.38
C HIS A 262 -19.47 -0.18 -8.20
N THR A 263 -18.16 -0.08 -8.44
CA THR A 263 -17.17 0.02 -7.36
C THR A 263 -16.82 1.46 -6.96
N HIS A 264 -16.94 2.41 -7.88
CA HIS A 264 -16.52 3.81 -7.66
C HIS A 264 -17.69 4.78 -7.46
N PHE A 265 -18.91 4.44 -7.88
CA PHE A 265 -20.05 5.37 -7.89
C PHE A 265 -21.20 5.01 -6.94
N ARG A 266 -21.03 3.97 -6.14
CA ARG A 266 -21.90 3.71 -5.00
C ARG A 266 -21.49 4.57 -3.81
N ASP A 267 -22.46 5.17 -3.13
CA ASP A 267 -22.24 5.87 -1.87
C ASP A 267 -21.98 4.90 -0.71
N GLU A 268 -21.81 5.43 0.51
CA GLU A 268 -21.58 4.63 1.72
C GLU A 268 -22.71 3.64 2.06
N ASN A 269 -23.90 3.85 1.48
CA ASN A 269 -25.07 2.98 1.61
C ASN A 269 -25.23 2.03 0.42
N GLY A 270 -24.30 2.03 -0.53
CA GLY A 270 -24.32 1.16 -1.70
C GLY A 270 -25.26 1.63 -2.82
N ILE A 271 -25.80 2.85 -2.73
CA ILE A 271 -26.73 3.44 -3.70
C ILE A 271 -25.94 4.18 -4.79
N LEU A 272 -26.32 3.96 -6.05
CA LEU A 272 -25.75 4.67 -7.20
C LEU A 272 -26.11 6.16 -7.11
N ASN A 273 -25.11 7.03 -7.07
CA ASN A 273 -25.32 8.47 -7.01
C ASN A 273 -24.91 9.14 -8.33
N ASN A 274 -25.84 9.15 -9.30
CA ASN A 274 -25.64 9.78 -10.61
C ASN A 274 -25.47 11.30 -10.55
N ASP A 275 -25.95 11.95 -9.49
CA ASP A 275 -25.78 13.41 -9.31
C ASP A 275 -24.33 13.78 -8.94
N SER A 276 -23.52 12.80 -8.55
CA SER A 276 -22.12 12.96 -8.12
C SER A 276 -21.08 12.92 -9.24
N ILE A 277 -21.50 12.84 -10.50
CA ILE A 277 -20.61 12.72 -11.68
C ILE A 277 -20.92 13.77 -12.75
N TYR A 278 -19.93 14.05 -13.59
CA TYR A 278 -20.14 14.72 -14.87
C TYR A 278 -19.14 14.20 -15.90
N ILE A 279 -19.59 14.15 -17.16
CA ILE A 279 -18.71 13.90 -18.30
C ILE A 279 -17.83 15.13 -18.45
N THR A 280 -16.51 14.93 -18.46
CA THR A 280 -15.57 16.01 -18.67
C THR A 280 -14.77 15.77 -19.94
N ASN A 281 -15.01 16.61 -20.94
CA ASN A 281 -14.13 16.69 -22.09
C ASN A 281 -12.97 17.66 -21.84
N SER A 282 -12.87 18.26 -20.65
CA SER A 282 -11.91 19.31 -20.31
C SER A 282 -10.92 18.82 -19.25
N VAL A 283 -10.06 17.89 -19.61
CA VAL A 283 -8.80 17.74 -18.88
C VAL A 283 -7.85 18.82 -19.42
N PRO A 284 -7.19 19.65 -18.59
CA PRO A 284 -6.39 20.81 -19.05
C PRO A 284 -5.15 20.48 -19.92
N PHE A 285 -5.04 19.24 -20.42
CA PHE A 285 -3.81 18.67 -20.97
C PHE A 285 -3.90 18.37 -22.48
N LYS A 286 -4.91 18.93 -23.16
CA LYS A 286 -5.21 18.65 -24.58
C LYS A 286 -4.10 18.97 -25.58
N ASN A 287 -3.14 19.81 -25.21
CA ASN A 287 -2.09 20.30 -26.12
C ASN A 287 -0.74 19.58 -25.95
N VAL A 288 -0.67 18.50 -25.15
CA VAL A 288 0.58 17.78 -24.90
C VAL A 288 0.91 16.86 -26.09
N LYS A 289 1.99 17.18 -26.81
CA LYS A 289 2.49 16.36 -27.92
C LYS A 289 3.24 15.13 -27.41
N ILE A 290 2.70 13.95 -27.72
CA ILE A 290 3.30 12.65 -27.39
C ILE A 290 4.16 12.17 -28.56
N LYS A 291 5.39 11.74 -28.29
CA LYS A 291 6.36 11.24 -29.28
C LYS A 291 6.64 9.76 -29.16
N TYR A 292 6.56 9.21 -27.96
CA TYR A 292 6.99 7.84 -27.63
C TYR A 292 5.83 6.92 -27.25
N GLY A 293 4.57 7.36 -27.40
CA GLY A 293 3.39 6.53 -27.18
C GLY A 293 3.39 5.21 -27.97
N TYR A 294 4.05 5.16 -29.13
CA TYR A 294 4.24 3.94 -29.92
C TYR A 294 5.07 2.86 -29.20
N LEU A 295 5.82 3.22 -28.16
CA LEU A 295 6.56 2.26 -27.35
C LEU A 295 5.66 1.50 -26.38
N ALA A 296 4.43 1.94 -26.11
CA ALA A 296 3.53 1.19 -25.25
C ALA A 296 3.28 -0.19 -25.88
N LYS A 297 3.82 -1.25 -25.26
CA LYS A 297 3.64 -2.62 -25.75
C LYS A 297 2.17 -3.04 -25.67
N SER A 298 1.78 -3.94 -26.58
CA SER A 298 0.50 -4.67 -26.47
C SER A 298 0.46 -5.49 -25.18
N PHE A 299 -0.71 -5.50 -24.54
CA PHE A 299 -1.05 -6.22 -23.32
C PHE A 299 -0.55 -7.65 -23.22
N VAL A 300 -0.65 -8.42 -24.31
CA VAL A 300 -0.24 -9.83 -24.33
C VAL A 300 1.20 -10.01 -23.88
N SER A 301 2.10 -9.11 -24.28
CA SER A 301 3.51 -9.17 -23.91
C SER A 301 3.77 -8.77 -22.44
N THR A 302 3.00 -7.81 -21.92
CA THR A 302 3.08 -7.37 -20.52
C THR A 302 2.47 -8.40 -19.58
N LEU A 303 1.35 -9.02 -19.96
CA LEU A 303 0.69 -10.09 -19.21
C LEU A 303 1.56 -11.35 -19.17
N ALA A 304 2.13 -11.78 -20.29
CA ALA A 304 3.04 -12.92 -20.32
C ALA A 304 4.27 -12.67 -19.43
N SER A 305 4.81 -11.44 -19.45
CA SER A 305 5.92 -11.04 -18.58
C SER A 305 5.51 -10.97 -17.11
N ALA A 306 4.30 -10.50 -16.80
CA ALA A 306 3.76 -10.44 -15.44
C ALA A 306 3.46 -11.84 -14.88
N ILE A 307 2.85 -12.73 -15.66
CA ILE A 307 2.63 -14.13 -15.32
C ILE A 307 3.97 -14.83 -15.12
N THR A 308 4.92 -14.66 -16.06
CA THR A 308 6.28 -15.21 -15.91
C THR A 308 6.97 -14.66 -14.67
N LEU A 309 6.78 -13.38 -14.32
CA LEU A 309 7.33 -12.80 -13.09
C LEU A 309 6.66 -13.41 -11.85
N ILE A 310 5.33 -13.59 -11.85
CA ILE A 310 4.59 -14.24 -10.76
C ILE A 310 5.07 -15.69 -10.60
N GLU A 311 5.21 -16.44 -11.69
CA GLU A 311 5.71 -17.82 -11.71
C GLU A 311 7.19 -17.94 -11.36
N ALA A 312 8.04 -17.04 -11.85
CA ALA A 312 9.46 -16.98 -11.51
C ALA A 312 9.65 -16.61 -10.03
N ASN A 313 8.76 -15.81 -9.46
CA ASN A 313 8.75 -15.54 -8.03
C ASN A 313 8.24 -16.75 -7.23
N LYS A 314 7.25 -17.51 -7.73
CA LYS A 314 6.88 -18.85 -7.20
C LYS A 314 8.02 -19.87 -7.30
N LYS A 315 8.94 -19.73 -8.26
CA LYS A 315 10.12 -20.61 -8.43
C LYS A 315 11.35 -20.13 -7.66
N LYS A 316 11.54 -18.81 -7.48
CA LYS A 316 12.60 -18.25 -6.61
C LYS A 316 12.36 -18.55 -5.14
N THR A 317 11.10 -18.70 -4.74
CA THR A 317 10.74 -19.26 -3.43
C THR A 317 11.15 -20.73 -3.26
N ASN A 318 11.47 -21.48 -4.33
CA ASN A 318 11.93 -22.87 -4.21
C ASN A 318 13.46 -23.05 -4.13
N ARG A 319 14.25 -21.98 -4.01
CA ARG A 319 15.68 -22.11 -3.67
C ARG A 319 15.92 -21.47 -2.31
N SER A 320 16.10 -22.36 -1.32
CA SER A 320 16.37 -22.11 0.10
C SER A 320 15.35 -21.21 0.81
N PHE A 321 14.18 -21.74 1.12
CA PHE A 321 13.41 -21.28 2.28
C PHE A 321 14.14 -21.72 3.55
N SER A 322 15.03 -20.87 4.06
CA SER A 322 15.31 -20.88 5.50
C SER A 322 14.07 -20.32 6.19
N ILE A 323 13.19 -21.25 6.57
CA ILE A 323 12.25 -21.19 7.71
C ILE A 323 11.45 -19.87 7.83
N MET A 324 10.32 -19.80 7.13
CA MET A 324 9.40 -18.66 7.06
C MET A 324 8.52 -18.49 8.32
N ASP A 325 8.12 -17.24 8.58
CA ASP A 325 7.09 -16.82 9.54
C ASP A 325 5.75 -17.50 9.27
N SER A 326 5.09 -17.98 10.32
CA SER A 326 3.75 -18.56 10.19
C SER A 326 2.69 -17.45 10.28
N PRO A 327 1.60 -17.54 9.50
CA PRO A 327 0.42 -16.72 9.77
C PRO A 327 -0.05 -16.93 11.23
N GLN A 328 -0.80 -15.95 11.74
CA GLN A 328 -1.40 -16.07 13.07
C GLN A 328 -2.52 -17.10 13.00
N GLU A 329 -2.32 -18.24 13.66
CA GLU A 329 -3.23 -19.38 13.65
C GLU A 329 -3.96 -19.51 14.99
N ASN A 330 -5.18 -20.04 14.96
CA ASN A 330 -5.90 -20.37 16.19
C ASN A 330 -5.26 -21.60 16.84
N LEU A 331 -5.00 -21.50 18.15
CA LEU A 331 -4.48 -22.62 18.93
C LEU A 331 -5.59 -23.67 19.12
N GLU A 332 -5.30 -24.93 18.80
CA GLU A 332 -6.24 -26.03 19.03
C GLU A 332 -6.42 -26.24 20.54
N LEU A 333 -7.61 -25.95 21.06
CA LEU A 333 -7.95 -26.23 22.46
C LEU A 333 -8.38 -27.69 22.63
N VAL A 334 -7.90 -28.32 23.70
CA VAL A 334 -8.17 -29.74 23.97
C VAL A 334 -8.69 -29.96 25.39
N GLY A 335 -9.24 -31.15 25.63
CA GLY A 335 -9.85 -31.50 26.91
C GLY A 335 -11.10 -30.67 27.19
N ASN A 336 -11.22 -30.15 28.42
CA ASN A 336 -12.35 -29.32 28.84
C ASN A 336 -12.10 -27.81 28.63
N SER A 337 -10.96 -27.43 28.06
CA SER A 337 -10.61 -26.04 27.85
C SER A 337 -11.49 -25.38 26.79
N LYS A 338 -11.94 -24.16 27.08
CA LYS A 338 -12.75 -23.33 26.19
C LYS A 338 -12.18 -21.92 26.12
N ILE A 339 -12.47 -21.23 25.03
CA ILE A 339 -12.17 -19.80 24.87
C ILE A 339 -12.83 -19.03 26.02
N PHE A 340 -12.07 -18.16 26.68
CA PHE A 340 -12.59 -17.38 27.80
C PHE A 340 -13.62 -16.35 27.33
N ALA A 341 -13.23 -15.49 26.38
CA ALA A 341 -14.03 -14.44 25.75
C ALA A 341 -13.63 -14.23 24.27
N LEU A 342 -14.50 -13.61 23.46
CA LEU A 342 -14.33 -13.47 22.00
C LEU A 342 -13.12 -12.59 21.60
N ASP A 343 -12.65 -11.73 22.48
CA ASP A 343 -11.50 -10.85 22.32
C ASP A 343 -10.18 -11.46 22.79
N THR A 344 -10.21 -12.69 23.33
CA THR A 344 -9.05 -13.39 23.91
C THR A 344 -8.85 -14.78 23.28
N ILE A 345 -9.17 -14.91 21.99
CA ILE A 345 -9.00 -16.16 21.23
C ILE A 345 -7.53 -16.60 21.30
N PRO A 346 -7.25 -17.84 21.77
CA PRO A 346 -5.92 -18.43 21.73
C PRO A 346 -5.34 -18.52 20.33
N ILE A 347 -4.15 -17.94 20.15
CA ILE A 347 -3.44 -17.83 18.88
C ILE A 347 -1.97 -18.18 19.03
N ILE A 348 -1.36 -18.57 17.91
CA ILE A 348 0.08 -18.79 17.75
C ILE A 348 0.60 -18.10 16.49
N ARG A 349 1.83 -17.59 16.55
CA ARG A 349 2.54 -16.92 15.43
C ARG A 349 4.03 -17.22 15.52
N ARG A 350 4.69 -17.40 14.38
CA ARG A 350 6.15 -17.48 14.27
C ARG A 350 6.73 -16.24 13.57
N ASP A 351 7.84 -15.73 14.07
CA ASP A 351 8.65 -14.62 13.54
C ASP A 351 10.13 -15.01 13.59
N GLY A 352 10.68 -15.46 12.47
CA GLY A 352 11.99 -16.09 12.36
C GLY A 352 12.09 -17.33 13.25
N ASN A 353 12.98 -17.31 14.24
CA ASN A 353 13.09 -18.39 15.23
C ASN A 353 12.26 -18.14 16.49
N THR A 354 11.49 -17.05 16.53
CA THR A 354 10.70 -16.69 17.70
C THR A 354 9.25 -17.12 17.51
N VAL A 355 8.67 -17.79 18.50
CA VAL A 355 7.26 -18.19 18.53
C VAL A 355 6.54 -17.39 19.60
N TYR A 356 5.39 -16.86 19.25
CA TYR A 356 4.46 -16.10 20.10
C TYR A 356 3.19 -16.91 20.28
N ILE A 357 2.76 -17.09 21.53
CA ILE A 357 1.48 -17.72 21.86
C ILE A 357 0.73 -16.81 22.82
N SER A 358 -0.51 -16.46 22.52
CA SER A 358 -1.31 -15.62 23.41
C SER A 358 -2.78 -15.98 23.39
N GLY A 359 -3.48 -15.76 24.50
CA GLY A 359 -4.93 -15.94 24.58
C GLY A 359 -5.39 -16.12 26.02
N ALA A 360 -6.66 -16.47 26.19
CA ALA A 360 -7.18 -16.85 27.49
C ALA A 360 -8.19 -18.01 27.39
N VAL A 361 -8.09 -18.91 28.35
CA VAL A 361 -8.98 -20.08 28.45
C VAL A 361 -9.73 -20.12 29.78
N LYS A 362 -10.82 -20.89 29.78
CA LYS A 362 -11.59 -21.34 30.95
C LYS A 362 -11.87 -22.84 30.83
N GLY A 363 -12.52 -23.43 31.84
CA GLY A 363 -12.92 -24.84 31.83
C GLY A 363 -11.86 -25.79 32.39
N VAL A 364 -10.70 -25.28 32.78
CA VAL A 364 -9.64 -26.07 33.44
C VAL A 364 -9.90 -26.13 34.94
N THR A 365 -10.10 -27.33 35.48
CA THR A 365 -10.39 -27.55 36.91
C THR A 365 -9.28 -28.29 37.65
N THR A 366 -8.31 -28.86 36.94
CA THR A 366 -7.18 -29.62 37.49
C THR A 366 -5.87 -29.19 36.86
N ILE A 367 -4.81 -29.11 37.67
CA ILE A 367 -3.44 -28.91 37.19
C ILE A 367 -2.96 -30.12 36.37
N ASN A 368 -1.93 -29.90 35.56
CA ASN A 368 -1.34 -30.82 34.58
C ASN A 368 -2.25 -31.25 33.42
N SER A 369 -3.46 -30.68 33.34
CA SER A 369 -4.32 -30.85 32.16
C SER A 369 -3.70 -30.17 30.95
N VAL A 370 -3.67 -30.87 29.81
CA VAL A 370 -3.36 -30.26 28.52
C VAL A 370 -4.52 -29.36 28.14
N VAL A 371 -4.23 -28.09 27.90
CA VAL A 371 -5.23 -27.08 27.57
C VAL A 371 -5.30 -26.80 26.08
N ALA A 372 -4.20 -27.01 25.37
CA ALA A 372 -4.07 -26.71 23.96
C ALA A 372 -2.87 -27.44 23.33
N LYS A 373 -2.91 -27.57 22.01
CA LYS A 373 -1.86 -28.15 21.18
C LYS A 373 -1.19 -27.07 20.33
N VAL A 374 0.13 -27.08 20.37
CA VAL A 374 1.03 -26.31 19.51
C VAL A 374 1.52 -27.26 18.41
N PRO A 375 1.56 -26.84 17.15
CA PRO A 375 2.17 -27.63 16.09
C PRO A 375 3.60 -28.04 16.44
N ILE A 376 3.97 -29.29 16.16
CA ILE A 376 5.23 -29.89 16.64
C ILE A 376 6.47 -29.13 16.13
N GLU A 377 6.38 -28.56 14.93
CA GLU A 377 7.38 -27.74 14.28
C GLU A 377 7.56 -26.36 14.91
N LEU A 378 6.60 -25.95 15.75
CA LEU A 378 6.66 -24.73 16.56
C LEU A 378 6.91 -25.02 18.05
N ALA A 379 7.00 -26.28 18.45
CA ALA A 379 7.25 -26.65 19.84
C ALA A 379 8.72 -26.37 20.23
N PRO A 380 8.98 -25.97 21.49
CA PRO A 380 10.34 -25.79 21.99
C PRO A 380 11.07 -27.14 22.07
N ASN A 381 12.39 -27.13 21.90
CA ASN A 381 13.22 -28.35 21.99
C ASN A 381 13.31 -28.97 23.40
N ARG A 382 12.80 -28.27 24.43
CA ARG A 382 12.76 -28.71 25.83
C ARG A 382 11.49 -28.20 26.50
N ASN A 383 11.17 -28.76 27.67
CA ASN A 383 10.12 -28.23 28.52
C ASN A 383 10.40 -26.77 28.86
N THR A 384 9.52 -25.88 28.41
CA THR A 384 9.61 -24.43 28.67
C THR A 384 8.48 -24.02 29.59
N GLN A 385 8.80 -23.30 30.67
CA GLN A 385 7.82 -22.87 31.66
C GLN A 385 7.60 -21.37 31.59
N PHE A 386 6.35 -20.96 31.80
CA PHE A 386 5.95 -19.55 31.79
C PHE A 386 5.03 -19.25 32.96
N VAL A 387 4.90 -17.97 33.29
CA VAL A 387 4.04 -17.50 34.38
C VAL A 387 3.14 -16.38 33.86
N SER A 388 1.86 -16.42 34.22
CA SER A 388 0.91 -15.34 33.91
C SER A 388 0.03 -15.01 35.10
N VAL A 389 -0.48 -13.77 35.13
CA VAL A 389 -1.45 -13.34 36.14
C VAL A 389 -2.82 -13.92 35.79
N SER A 390 -3.44 -14.63 36.73
CA SER A 390 -4.78 -15.19 36.58
C SER A 390 -5.83 -14.39 37.36
N SER A 391 -7.08 -14.85 37.32
CA SER A 391 -8.23 -14.22 38.02
C SER A 391 -7.88 -13.72 39.43
N LYS A 392 -8.40 -12.55 39.81
CA LYS A 392 -8.29 -12.01 41.19
C LYS A 392 -6.85 -11.90 41.70
N ASN A 393 -5.92 -11.45 40.85
CA ASN A 393 -4.49 -11.34 41.14
C ASN A 393 -3.82 -12.68 41.49
N GLY A 394 -4.40 -13.80 41.04
CA GLY A 394 -3.76 -15.11 41.09
C GLY A 394 -2.59 -15.19 40.11
N VAL A 395 -1.82 -16.27 40.20
CA VAL A 395 -0.69 -16.56 39.31
C VAL A 395 -0.83 -17.99 38.81
N SER A 396 -0.77 -18.18 37.50
CA SER A 396 -0.75 -19.49 36.85
C SER A 396 0.62 -19.78 36.26
N GLY A 397 1.11 -20.99 36.52
CA GLY A 397 2.27 -21.55 35.85
C GLY A 397 1.86 -22.40 34.68
N TRP A 398 2.54 -22.21 33.56
CA TRP A 398 2.32 -22.92 32.32
C TRP A 398 3.57 -23.67 31.92
N GLN A 399 3.39 -24.78 31.22
CA GLN A 399 4.46 -25.53 30.61
C GLN A 399 4.08 -25.87 29.18
N LEU A 400 4.99 -25.62 28.25
CA LEU A 400 4.94 -26.12 26.89
C LEU A 400 6.05 -27.18 26.74
N ASP A 401 5.66 -28.41 26.41
CA ASP A 401 6.60 -29.51 26.21
C ASP A 401 7.01 -29.68 24.73
N PRO A 402 8.10 -30.42 24.43
CA PRO A 402 8.57 -30.66 23.06
C PRO A 402 7.61 -31.41 22.16
N HIS A 403 6.52 -31.96 22.71
CA HIS A 403 5.47 -32.62 21.95
C HIS A 403 4.31 -31.64 21.64
N GLY A 404 4.49 -30.34 21.90
CA GLY A 404 3.52 -29.30 21.63
C GLY A 404 2.36 -29.26 22.63
N ASN A 405 2.47 -29.87 23.81
CA ASN A 405 1.39 -29.79 24.80
C ASN A 405 1.56 -28.56 25.69
N LEU A 406 0.59 -27.65 25.64
CA LEU A 406 0.47 -26.56 26.61
C LEU A 406 -0.35 -27.02 27.81
N LYS A 407 0.22 -26.94 29.01
CA LYS A 407 -0.39 -27.40 30.27
C LYS A 407 -0.31 -26.31 31.34
N ILE A 408 -1.26 -26.30 32.26
CA ILE A 408 -1.18 -25.52 33.50
C ILE A 408 -0.54 -26.39 34.56
N ILE A 409 0.63 -26.03 35.06
CA ILE A 409 1.39 -26.83 36.05
C ILE A 409 1.16 -26.37 37.49
N PHE A 410 0.76 -25.11 37.70
CA PHE A 410 0.31 -24.62 39.00
C PHE A 410 -0.68 -23.46 38.85
N ASN A 411 -1.50 -23.21 39.86
CA ASN A 411 -2.25 -21.97 40.00
C ASN A 411 -2.33 -21.57 41.48
N SER A 412 -2.10 -20.30 41.80
CA SER A 412 -2.09 -19.84 43.20
C SER A 412 -3.48 -19.78 43.84
N LEU A 413 -4.54 -19.87 43.04
CA LEU A 413 -5.94 -19.94 43.49
C LEU A 413 -6.59 -21.26 43.02
N PRO A 414 -7.64 -21.74 43.70
CA PRO A 414 -8.38 -22.91 43.23
C PRO A 414 -8.91 -22.73 41.80
N LEU A 415 -8.63 -23.71 40.94
CA LEU A 415 -9.14 -23.75 39.57
C LEU A 415 -10.65 -24.07 39.59
N LYS A 416 -11.45 -23.16 39.05
CA LYS A 416 -12.89 -23.31 38.85
C LYS A 416 -13.18 -23.26 37.35
N TYR A 417 -14.34 -23.78 36.96
CA TYR A 417 -14.74 -23.80 35.55
C TYR A 417 -14.66 -22.42 34.87
N ASN A 418 -14.99 -21.33 35.58
CA ASN A 418 -14.93 -19.96 35.05
C ASN A 418 -13.64 -19.19 35.41
N THR A 419 -12.59 -19.86 35.90
CA THR A 419 -11.32 -19.18 36.16
C THR A 419 -10.73 -18.66 34.84
N TRP A 420 -10.46 -17.37 34.77
CA TRP A 420 -9.71 -16.72 33.70
C TRP A 420 -8.24 -17.11 33.81
N LEU A 421 -7.74 -17.80 32.78
CA LEU A 421 -6.38 -18.30 32.66
C LEU A 421 -5.76 -17.73 31.38
N PRO A 422 -5.22 -16.50 31.43
CA PRO A 422 -4.57 -15.90 30.28
C PRO A 422 -3.15 -16.44 30.13
N PHE A 423 -2.64 -16.37 28.91
CA PHE A 423 -1.25 -16.62 28.60
C PHE A 423 -0.77 -15.67 27.51
N ASN A 424 0.50 -15.27 27.61
CA ASN A 424 1.20 -14.53 26.58
C ASN A 424 2.68 -14.89 26.68
N PHE A 425 3.14 -15.77 25.80
CA PHE A 425 4.44 -16.41 25.85
C PHE A 425 5.22 -16.10 24.59
N THR A 426 6.53 -15.98 24.77
CA THR A 426 7.48 -15.84 23.67
C THR A 426 8.66 -16.76 23.95
N TYR A 427 9.04 -17.56 22.96
CA TYR A 427 10.18 -18.47 23.08
C TYR A 427 10.85 -18.66 21.72
N ILE A 428 12.06 -19.22 21.73
CA ILE A 428 12.86 -19.47 20.54
C ILE A 428 12.86 -20.97 20.26
N ILE A 429 12.72 -21.35 19.00
CA ILE A 429 12.79 -22.74 18.50
C ILE A 429 14.05 -23.00 17.70
#